data_AF-A0A224Y4Y7-F1
#
_entry.id   AF-A0A224Y4Y7-F1
#
_cell.length_a   1.000
_cell.length_b   1.000
_cell.length_c   1.000
_cell.angle_alpha   90.00
_cell.angle_beta   90.00
_cell.angle_gamma   90.00
#
_symmetry.space_group_name_H-M   'P 1'
#
loop_
_entity.id
_entity.type
_entity.pdbx_description
1 polymer ?
#
loop_
_entity_poly.entity_id
_entity_poly.type
_entity_poly.pdbx_seq_one_letter_code
_entity_poly.pdbx_strand_id
1 'polypeptide(L)' 'MSRILVGLLLITLVAGFKDCTPGTQVDAGDGCNTCLCLGKGTVVSCTLRDCSVLRKKREVPLGNLNLLL' A
#
# COMPACT_ATOMS: atom_id res chain seq x y z
N MET A 1 8.47 37.87 -13.28
CA MET A 1 8.75 37.43 -11.90
C MET A 1 7.56 36.60 -11.42
N SER A 2 7.60 35.27 -11.50
CA SER A 2 6.65 34.35 -10.82
C SER A 2 6.85 32.87 -11.22
N ARG A 3 7.83 32.54 -12.09
CA ARG A 3 8.04 31.14 -12.50
C ARG A 3 8.41 30.24 -11.32
N ILE A 4 9.16 30.78 -10.37
CA ILE A 4 9.53 30.10 -9.12
C ILE A 4 8.30 29.90 -8.22
N LEU A 5 7.44 30.92 -8.10
CA LEU A 5 6.22 30.84 -7.29
C LEU A 5 5.20 29.84 -7.86
N VAL A 6 5.02 29.85 -9.19
CA VAL A 6 4.18 28.86 -9.90
C VAL A 6 4.77 27.45 -9.77
N GLY A 7 6.08 27.30 -9.89
CA GLY A 7 6.77 26.02 -9.70
C GLY A 7 6.59 25.46 -8.28
N LEU A 8 6.77 26.28 -7.24
CA LEU A 8 6.55 25.88 -5.85
C LEU A 8 5.09 25.49 -5.56
N LEU A 9 4.13 26.22 -6.13
CA LEU A 9 2.70 25.92 -6.01
C LEU A 9 2.34 24.56 -6.64
N LEU A 10 2.97 24.22 -7.77
CA LEU A 10 2.78 22.92 -8.41
C LEU A 10 3.41 21.79 -7.60
N ILE A 11 4.58 22.01 -7.02
CA ILE A 11 5.26 21.00 -6.18
C ILE A 11 4.41 20.66 -4.95
N THR A 12 3.76 21.64 -4.30
CA THR A 12 2.88 21.39 -3.15
C THR A 12 1.56 20.73 -3.54
N LEU A 13 1.01 21.01 -4.73
CA LEU A 13 -0.21 20.39 -5.25
C LEU A 13 0.00 18.93 -5.71
N VAL A 14 1.21 18.57 -6.16
CA VAL A 14 1.52 17.23 -6.71
C VAL A 14 1.98 16.25 -5.62
N ALA A 15 2.37 16.75 -4.43
CA ALA A 15 2.65 15.91 -3.27
C ALA A 15 1.34 15.31 -2.72
N GLY A 16 0.89 14.22 -3.34
CA GLY A 16 -0.29 13.47 -2.91
C GLY A 16 -0.09 12.88 -1.52
N PHE A 17 -0.57 13.59 -0.50
CA PHE A 17 -0.82 13.00 0.81
C PHE A 17 -1.92 11.96 0.63
N LYS A 18 -1.53 10.69 0.72
CA LYS A 18 -2.46 9.57 0.67
C LYS A 18 -3.09 9.47 2.04
N ASP A 19 -4.10 10.31 2.27
CA ASP A 19 -4.84 10.34 3.53
C ASP A 19 -5.46 8.96 3.78
N CYS A 20 -5.17 8.40 4.94
CA CYS A 20 -5.72 7.13 5.41
C CYS A 20 -6.46 7.34 6.75
N THR A 21 -7.32 6.40 7.12
CA THR A 21 -8.03 6.49 8.40
C THR A 21 -7.07 6.11 9.55
N PRO A 22 -6.84 6.96 10.56
CA PRO A 22 -5.99 6.60 11.69
C PRO A 22 -6.39 5.29 12.38
N GLY A 23 -5.40 4.49 12.76
CA GLY A 23 -5.59 3.18 13.38
C GLY A 23 -5.87 2.05 12.38
N THR A 24 -6.03 2.36 11.09
CA THR A 24 -6.22 1.33 10.05
C THR A 24 -4.91 0.82 9.47
N GLN A 25 -4.97 -0.37 8.88
CA GLN A 25 -3.92 -0.88 8.00
C GLN A 25 -4.34 -0.69 6.55
N VAL A 26 -3.40 -0.26 5.71
CA VAL A 26 -3.59 -0.04 4.27
C VAL A 26 -2.61 -0.89 3.46
N ASP A 27 -2.97 -1.23 2.23
CA ASP A 27 -2.07 -1.92 1.31
C ASP A 27 -0.92 -0.99 0.91
N ALA A 28 0.31 -1.53 0.88
CA ALA A 28 1.51 -0.78 0.48
C ALA A 28 1.57 -0.50 -1.04
N GLY A 29 0.69 -1.09 -1.83
CA GLY A 29 0.65 -1.01 -3.30
C GLY A 29 1.44 -2.11 -4.02
N ASP A 30 2.14 -2.96 -3.28
CA ASP A 30 2.89 -4.11 -3.81
C ASP A 30 2.06 -5.43 -3.78
N GLY A 31 0.85 -5.37 -3.20
CA GLY A 31 -0.08 -6.50 -3.07
C GLY A 31 0.41 -7.58 -2.09
N CYS A 32 1.16 -7.18 -1.07
CA CYS A 32 1.83 -8.09 -0.15
C CYS A 32 2.11 -7.47 1.22
N ASN A 33 2.71 -6.29 1.25
CA ASN A 33 2.99 -5.56 2.47
C ASN A 33 1.80 -4.70 2.88
N THR A 34 1.65 -4.50 4.18
CA THR A 34 0.65 -3.61 4.75
C THR A 34 1.33 -2.53 5.58
N CYS A 35 0.69 -1.37 5.67
CA CYS A 35 1.19 -0.25 6.42
C CYS A 35 0.18 0.27 7.44
N LEU A 36 0.65 0.75 8.59
CA LEU A 36 -0.16 1.34 9.64
C LEU A 36 -0.34 2.84 9.39
N CYS A 37 -1.60 3.27 9.42
CA CYS A 37 -1.99 4.66 9.38
C CYS A 37 -2.05 5.25 10.80
N LEU A 38 -1.32 6.33 11.06
CA LEU A 38 -1.33 7.00 12.37
C LEU A 38 -2.13 8.31 12.34
N GLY A 39 -2.37 8.85 13.55
CA GLY A 39 -3.31 9.93 13.94
C GLY A 39 -3.47 11.19 13.07
N LYS A 40 -2.62 11.40 12.06
CA LYS A 40 -2.74 12.51 11.09
C LYS A 40 -3.03 12.05 9.66
N GLY A 41 -3.57 10.83 9.51
CA GLY A 41 -3.86 10.24 8.20
C GLY A 41 -2.62 9.93 7.37
N THR A 42 -1.47 9.80 8.03
CA THR A 42 -0.19 9.51 7.38
C THR A 42 0.17 8.05 7.61
N VAL A 43 0.59 7.38 6.55
CA VAL A 43 1.21 6.06 6.62
C VAL A 43 2.62 6.21 7.19
N VAL A 44 2.93 5.52 8.29
CA VAL A 44 4.20 5.72 9.01
C VAL A 44 5.05 4.46 9.15
N SER A 45 4.48 3.26 9.00
CA SER A 45 5.22 2.01 9.16
C SER A 45 4.61 0.93 8.29
N CYS A 46 5.44 0.22 7.51
CA CYS A 46 5.03 -0.88 6.65
C CYS A 46 5.74 -2.18 7.05
N THR A 47 5.09 -3.31 6.83
CA THR A 47 5.78 -4.60 6.91
C THR A 47 6.84 -4.70 5.82
N LEU A 48 7.88 -5.51 6.05
CA LEU A 48 8.96 -5.78 5.10
C LEU A 48 9.01 -7.28 4.78
N ARG A 49 7.96 -7.77 4.12
CA ARG A 49 7.85 -9.16 3.67
C ARG A 49 8.54 -9.30 2.32
N ASP A 50 9.20 -10.43 2.11
CA ASP A 50 9.64 -10.82 0.77
C ASP A 50 8.41 -11.28 -0.05
N CYS A 51 7.97 -10.39 -0.93
CA CYS A 51 6.78 -10.59 -1.74
C CYS A 51 6.99 -11.57 -2.89
N SER A 52 8.25 -11.88 -3.25
CA SER A 52 8.54 -12.89 -4.26
C SER A 52 8.16 -14.30 -3.79
N VAL A 53 8.30 -14.56 -2.48
CA VAL A 53 7.98 -15.85 -1.85
C VAL A 53 6.47 -16.00 -1.65
N LEU A 54 5.75 -14.92 -1.30
CA LEU A 54 4.31 -14.97 -1.04
C LEU A 54 3.46 -15.09 -2.32
N ARG A 55 3.94 -14.58 -3.46
CA ARG A 55 3.25 -14.75 -4.75
C ARG A 55 3.11 -16.22 -5.14
N LYS A 56 4.06 -17.09 -4.76
CA LYS A 56 3.98 -18.55 -4.98
C LYS A 56 2.91 -19.25 -4.14
N LYS A 57 2.47 -18.67 -3.02
CA LYS A 57 1.50 -19.32 -2.12
C LYS A 57 0.04 -19.07 -2.52
N ARG A 58 -0.20 -18.30 -3.59
CA ARG A 58 -1.52 -18.09 -4.21
C ARG A 58 -1.81 -19.04 -5.38
N GLU A 59 -1.00 -20.06 -5.60
CA GLU A 59 -1.45 -21.31 -6.20
C GLU A 59 -2.13 -22.12 -5.09
N VAL A 60 -3.41 -21.84 -4.83
CA VAL A 60 -4.28 -22.88 -4.28
C VAL A 60 -4.41 -23.92 -5.40
N PRO A 61 -4.17 -25.22 -5.18
CA PRO A 61 -4.45 -26.22 -6.21
C PRO A 61 -5.96 -26.20 -6.49
N LEU A 62 -6.36 -25.59 -7.61
CA LEU A 62 -7.76 -25.41 -8.01
C LEU A 62 -8.34 -26.70 -8.62
N GLY A 63 -8.19 -27.85 -7.97
CA GLY A 63 -8.95 -29.03 -8.40
C GLY A 63 -8.30 -30.37 -8.14
N ASN A 64 -8.34 -30.81 -6.89
CA ASN A 64 -8.85 -32.15 -6.60
C ASN A 64 -9.27 -32.22 -5.13
N LEU A 65 -10.41 -31.59 -4.86
CA LEU A 65 -11.25 -31.92 -3.73
C LEU A 65 -12.08 -33.16 -4.14
N ASN A 66 -11.70 -34.32 -3.63
CA ASN A 66 -12.60 -35.47 -3.48
C ASN A 66 -12.40 -36.00 -2.06
N LEU A 67 -13.12 -35.41 -1.11
CA LEU A 67 -13.33 -35.96 0.21
C LEU A 67 -14.82 -36.26 0.31
N LEU A 68 -15.23 -37.42 -0.22
CA LEU A 68 -16.43 -38.21 0.09
C LEU A 68 -16.52 -39.39 -0.89
N LEU A 69 -15.80 -40.47 -0.57
CA LEU A 69 -16.12 -41.92 -0.66
C LEU A 69 -14.84 -42.73 -0.44
#